data_AF-A0A967MW99-F1
#
_entry.id   AF-A0A967MW99-F1
#
_cell.length_a   1.000
_cell.length_b   1.000
_cell.length_c   1.000
_cell.angle_alpha   90.00
_cell.angle_beta   90.00
_cell.angle_gamma   90.00
#
_symmetry.space_group_name_H-M   'P 1'
#
loop_
_entity.id
_entity.type
_entity.pdbx_description
1 polymer ?
#
loop_
_entity_poly.entity_id
_entity_poly.type
_entity_poly.pdbx_seq_one_letter_code
_entity_poly.pdbx_strand_id
1 'polypeptide(L)' 'TVFVMHDMEGYKHEEIAAALGVSTGTSKAQLSRARAKLREALADFAEEWAS' A
#
# COMPACT_ATOMS: atom_id res chain seq x y z
N THR A 1 4.15 6.36 -2.35
CA THR A 1 3.87 6.39 -3.81
C THR A 1 3.07 5.18 -4.27
N VAL A 2 3.61 3.95 -4.27
CA VAL A 2 2.87 2.74 -4.74
C VAL A 2 1.50 2.54 -4.07
N PHE A 3 1.39 2.76 -2.76
CA PHE A 3 0.13 2.66 -2.04
C PHE A 3 -0.94 3.64 -2.56
N VAL A 4 -0.58 4.91 -2.76
CA VAL A 4 -1.50 5.94 -3.28
C VAL A 4 -1.93 5.59 -4.70
N MET A 5 -0.97 5.28 -5.58
CA MET A 5 -1.26 4.93 -6.97
C MET A 5 -2.20 3.73 -7.09
N HIS A 6 -2.01 2.70 -6.26
CA HIS A 6 -2.85 1.49 -6.32
C HIS A 6 -4.19 1.67 -5.60
N ASP A 7 -4.17 2.06 -4.32
CA ASP A 7 -5.36 2.01 -3.46
C ASP A 7 -6.22 3.29 -3.55
N MET A 8 -5.66 4.41 -4.03
CA MET A 8 -6.41 5.66 -4.21
C MET A 8 -6.66 6.00 -5.68
N GLU A 9 -5.68 5.77 -6.55
CA GLU A 9 -5.76 6.16 -7.96
C GLU A 9 -6.14 4.99 -8.90
N GLY A 10 -6.14 3.75 -8.40
CA GLY A 10 -6.62 2.56 -9.13
C GLY A 10 -5.64 1.96 -10.16
N TYR A 11 -4.36 2.35 -10.12
CA TYR A 11 -3.34 1.84 -11.02
C TYR A 11 -3.02 0.36 -10.74
N LYS A 12 -2.81 -0.43 -11.79
CA LYS A 12 -2.32 -1.81 -11.71
C LYS A 12 -0.81 -1.84 -11.43
N HIS A 13 -0.34 -2.96 -10.89
CA HIS A 13 1.08 -3.11 -10.54
C HIS A 13 2.02 -2.98 -11.74
N GLU A 14 1.59 -3.43 -12.91
CA GLU A 14 2.33 -3.30 -14.17
C GLU A 14 2.49 -1.83 -14.59
N GLU A 15 1.44 -1.03 -14.44
CA GLU A 15 1.42 0.40 -14.76
C GLU A 15 2.32 1.19 -13.79
N ILE A 16 2.25 0.85 -12.50
CA ILE A 16 3.11 1.43 -11.46
C ILE A 16 4.57 1.03 -11.68
N ALA A 17 4.83 -0.22 -12.04
CA ALA A 17 6.18 -0.72 -12.32
C ALA A 17 6.82 0.03 -13.49
N ALA A 18 6.07 0.22 -14.57
CA ALA A 18 6.50 1.01 -15.71
C ALA A 18 6.74 2.49 -15.34
N ALA A 19 5.82 3.11 -14.60
CA ALA A 19 5.91 4.52 -14.20
C ALA A 19 7.10 4.81 -13.27
N LEU A 20 7.46 3.86 -12.40
CA LEU A 20 8.53 4.02 -11.40
C LEU A 20 9.86 3.38 -11.79
N GLY A 21 9.94 2.70 -12.94
CA GLY A 21 11.15 1.99 -13.38
C GLY A 21 11.56 0.84 -12.44
N VAL A 22 10.59 0.16 -11.84
CA VAL A 22 10.81 -0.97 -10.91
C VAL A 22 10.17 -2.25 -11.45
N SER A 23 10.48 -3.41 -10.84
CA SER A 23 9.78 -4.65 -11.19
C SER A 23 8.34 -4.66 -10.64
N THR A 24 7.44 -5.37 -11.31
CA THR A 24 6.07 -5.62 -10.80
C THR A 24 6.11 -6.29 -9.41
N GLY A 25 7.09 -7.16 -9.17
CA GLY A 25 7.30 -7.78 -7.85
C GLY A 25 7.68 -6.76 -6.77
N THR A 26 8.49 -5.76 -7.11
CA THR A 26 8.83 -4.64 -6.22
C THR A 26 7.60 -3.82 -5.87
N SER A 27 6.74 -3.52 -6.86
CA SER A 27 5.46 -2.82 -6.64
C SER A 27 4.56 -3.60 -5.66
N LYS A 28 4.37 -4.90 -5.87
CA LYS A 28 3.60 -5.79 -4.96
C LYS A 28 4.17 -5.81 -3.54
N ALA A 29 5.49 -5.96 -3.41
CA ALA A 29 6.15 -6.01 -2.11
C ALA A 29 6.07 -4.66 -1.36
N GLN A 30 6.18 -3.54 -2.08
CA GLN A 30 6.02 -2.21 -1.50
C GLN A 30 4.58 -1.97 -1.02
N LEU A 31 3.57 -2.37 -1.81
CA LEU A 31 2.16 -2.26 -1.41
C LEU A 31 1.88 -3.07 -0.14
N SER A 32 2.35 -4.32 -0.08
CA SER A 32 2.18 -5.18 1.10
C SER A 32 2.77 -4.56 2.36
N ARG A 33 4.01 -4.07 2.29
CA ARG A 33 4.68 -3.38 3.41
C ARG A 33 3.96 -2.10 3.82
N ALA A 34 3.48 -1.31 2.86
CA ALA A 34 2.74 -0.08 3.15
C ALA A 34 1.44 -0.37 3.91
N ARG A 35 0.68 -1.39 3.49
CA ARG A 35 -0.54 -1.83 4.18
C ARG A 35 -0.26 -2.40 5.57
N ALA A 36 0.87 -3.11 5.77
CA ALA A 36 1.28 -3.57 7.09
C ALA A 36 1.54 -2.40 8.04
N LYS A 37 2.31 -1.41 7.61
CA LYS A 37 2.55 -0.18 8.40
C LYS A 37 1.28 0.59 8.70
N LEU A 38 0.34 0.65 7.75
CA LEU A 38 -0.95 1.30 7.97
C LEU A 38 -1.77 0.58 9.05
N ARG A 39 -1.79 -0.76 9.03
CA ARG A 39 -2.46 -1.54 10.08
C ARG A 39 -1.84 -1.30 11.45
N GLU A 40 -0.51 -1.29 11.54
CA GLU A 40 0.20 -0.98 12.80
C GLU A 40 -0.15 0.42 13.31
N ALA A 41 -0.15 1.43 12.43
CA ALA A 41 -0.46 2.80 12.80
C ALA A 41 -1.92 3.03 13.23
N LEU A 42 -2.83 2.16 12.79
CA LEU A 42 -4.26 2.21 13.12
C LEU A 42 -4.65 1.24 14.23
N ALA A 43 -3.70 0.46 14.77
CA ALA A 43 -3.99 -0.57 15.77
C ALA A 43 -4.63 0.03 17.03
N ASP A 44 -4.06 1.11 17.57
CA ASP A 44 -4.54 1.78 18.79
C ASP A 44 -5.95 2.36 18.61
N PHE A 45 -6.26 2.87 17.41
CA PHE A 45 -7.60 3.39 17.09
C PHE A 45 -8.63 2.27 16.97
N ALA A 46 -8.25 1.06 16.56
CA ALA A 46 -9.19 -0.05 16.48
C ALA A 46 -9.65 -0.52 17.87
N GLU A 47 -8.81 -0.38 18.90
CA GLU A 47 -9.18 -0.71 20.27
C GLU A 47 -10.16 0.31 20.88
N GLU A 48 -9.99 1.60 20.58
CA GLU A 48 -10.86 2.68 21.07
C GLU A 48 -12.31 2.57 20.57
N TRP A 49 -12.51 2.05 19.36
CA TRP A 49 -13.85 1.89 18.76
C TRP A 49 -14.49 0.53 19.08
N ALA A 50 -13.78 -0.36 19.77
CA ALA A 50 -14.26 -1.67 20.18
C ALA A 50 -14.87 -1.68 21.60
N SER A 51 -14.72 -0.60 22.37
CA SER A 51 -15.33 -0.39 23.70
C SER A 51 -16.55 0.51 23.65
#